data_AF-A0A433SFN7-F1
#
_entry.id   AF-A0A433SFN7-F1
#
_cell.length_a   1.000
_cell.length_b   1.000
_cell.length_c   1.000
_cell.angle_alpha   90.00
_cell.angle_beta   90.00
_cell.angle_gamma   90.00
#
_symmetry.space_group_name_H-M   'P 1'
#
loop_
_entity.id
_entity.type
_entity.pdbx_description
1 polymer ?
#
loop_
_entity_poly.entity_id
_entity_poly.type
_entity_poly.pdbx_seq_one_letter_code
_entity_poly.pdbx_strand_id
1 'polypeptide(L)'
;MANNESVSKESKDTAGLMWILAIFFNWLSSLIFYFTKKDDALVHEESKLALNLSINYFIVVMVLYIIGIILAMIVTALFYIAYLAIVAAWIGWIYICYLHFKAVKEGTAKPKIPYAIMFIK
;
A
#
# COMPACT_ATOMS: atom_id res chain seq x y z
N MET A 1 5.17 -0.97 -38.45
CA MET A 1 5.14 0.17 -37.51
C MET A 1 4.91 -0.42 -36.13
N ALA A 2 5.92 -0.34 -35.26
CA ALA A 2 5.98 -1.11 -34.02
C ALA A 2 4.93 -0.61 -33.01
N ASN A 3 4.01 -1.49 -32.64
CA ASN A 3 2.99 -1.22 -31.64
C ASN A 3 3.61 -1.31 -30.25
N ASN A 4 3.92 -0.17 -29.63
CA ASN A 4 4.43 -0.09 -28.27
C ASN A 4 3.27 -0.20 -27.23
N GLU A 5 2.35 -1.15 -27.47
CA GLU A 5 1.18 -1.49 -26.65
C GLU A 5 1.47 -2.64 -25.66
N SER A 6 2.68 -2.74 -25.10
CA SER A 6 3.09 -3.98 -24.41
C SER A 6 2.49 -4.19 -23.01
N VAL A 7 1.55 -3.34 -22.57
CA VAL A 7 0.75 -3.55 -21.36
C VAL A 7 -0.71 -3.19 -21.67
N SER A 8 -1.62 -4.14 -21.48
CA SER A 8 -3.04 -3.93 -21.75
C SER A 8 -3.62 -2.84 -20.85
N LYS A 9 -4.51 -2.00 -21.40
CA LYS A 9 -5.23 -0.97 -20.63
C LYS A 9 -6.01 -1.61 -19.46
N GLU A 10 -6.57 -2.79 -19.68
CA GLU A 10 -7.29 -3.56 -18.66
C GLU A 10 -6.39 -3.94 -17.48
N SER A 11 -5.14 -4.34 -17.73
CA SER A 11 -4.15 -4.65 -16.69
C SER A 11 -3.86 -3.42 -15.83
N LYS A 12 -3.67 -2.25 -16.44
CA LYS A 12 -3.46 -0.98 -15.73
C LYS A 12 -4.68 -0.57 -14.91
N ASP A 13 -5.88 -0.75 -15.46
CA ASP A 13 -7.12 -0.43 -14.77
C ASP A 13 -7.33 -1.34 -13.56
N THR A 14 -7.05 -2.64 -13.71
CA THR A 14 -7.14 -3.65 -12.66
C THR A 14 -6.14 -3.40 -11.54
N ALA A 15 -4.86 -3.17 -11.87
CA ALA A 15 -3.84 -2.85 -10.87
C ALA A 15 -4.08 -1.50 -10.19
N GLY A 16 -4.58 -0.50 -10.91
CA GLY A 16 -5.01 0.76 -10.31
C GLY A 16 -6.18 0.57 -9.33
N LEU A 17 -7.16 -0.25 -9.68
CA LEU A 17 -8.29 -0.56 -8.80
C LEU A 17 -7.82 -1.23 -7.50
N MET A 18 -6.86 -2.15 -7.59
CA MET A 18 -6.26 -2.78 -6.41
C MET A 18 -5.66 -1.74 -5.45
N TRP A 19 -4.91 -0.76 -5.96
CA TRP A 19 -4.33 0.32 -5.16
C TRP A 19 -5.39 1.23 -4.51
N ILE A 20 -6.50 1.50 -5.21
CA ILE A 20 -7.63 2.24 -4.60
C ILE A 20 -8.29 1.42 -3.50
N LEU A 21 -8.55 0.14 -3.74
CA LEU A 21 -9.14 -0.75 -2.74
C LEU A 21 -8.24 -0.95 -1.53
N ALA A 22 -6.91 -0.87 -1.70
CA ALA A 22 -5.94 -0.93 -0.61
C ALA A 22 -6.06 0.26 0.36
N ILE A 23 -6.65 1.39 -0.04
CA ILE A 23 -6.92 2.51 0.90
C ILE A 23 -7.90 2.07 1.99
N PHE A 24 -8.94 1.32 1.62
CA PHE A 24 -10.02 0.91 2.53
C PHE A 24 -9.76 -0.44 3.19
N PHE A 25 -9.19 -1.37 2.44
CA PHE A 25 -9.01 -2.76 2.86
C PHE A 25 -7.54 -3.13 3.14
N ASN A 26 -6.62 -2.18 3.01
CA ASN A 26 -5.18 -2.33 3.27
C ASN A 26 -4.62 -3.60 2.60
N TRP A 27 -4.08 -4.53 3.38
CA TRP A 27 -3.47 -5.78 2.89
C TRP A 27 -4.47 -6.73 2.23
N LEU A 28 -5.76 -6.66 2.58
CA LEU A 28 -6.75 -7.59 2.08
C LEU A 28 -7.02 -7.39 0.58
N SER A 29 -7.02 -6.13 0.12
CA SER A 29 -7.10 -5.82 -1.32
C SER A 29 -5.97 -6.54 -2.07
N SER A 30 -4.73 -6.25 -1.70
CA SER A 30 -3.54 -6.78 -2.35
C SER A 30 -3.50 -8.31 -2.34
N LEU A 31 -3.95 -8.95 -1.25
CA LEU A 31 -4.01 -10.40 -1.13
C LEU A 31 -4.99 -11.04 -2.11
N ILE A 32 -6.18 -10.45 -2.27
CA ILE A 32 -7.20 -10.94 -3.21
C ILE A 32 -6.64 -10.91 -4.64
N PHE A 33 -6.05 -9.79 -5.07
CA PHE A 33 -5.48 -9.69 -6.41
C PHE A 33 -4.26 -10.59 -6.60
N TYR A 34 -3.43 -10.76 -5.57
CA TYR A 34 -2.29 -11.68 -5.61
C TYR A 34 -2.68 -13.13 -5.91
N PHE A 35 -3.79 -13.61 -5.32
CA PHE A 35 -4.26 -14.98 -5.56
C PHE A 35 -5.14 -15.14 -6.80
N THR A 36 -5.92 -14.12 -7.17
CA THR A 36 -6.90 -14.22 -8.26
C THR A 36 -6.37 -13.81 -9.63
N LYS A 37 -5.35 -12.95 -9.70
CA LYS A 37 -4.79 -12.40 -10.94
C LYS A 37 -3.36 -12.88 -11.17
N LYS A 38 -3.14 -14.20 -11.16
CA LYS A 38 -1.82 -14.81 -11.40
C LYS A 38 -1.39 -14.76 -12.86
N ASP A 39 -2.35 -14.71 -13.78
CA ASP A 39 -2.11 -14.76 -15.23
C ASP A 39 -1.71 -13.39 -15.82
N ASP A 40 -1.94 -12.29 -15.08
CA ASP A 40 -1.56 -10.95 -15.47
C ASP A 40 -0.27 -10.53 -14.75
N ALA A 41 0.85 -10.54 -15.46
CA ALA A 41 2.16 -10.25 -14.89
C ALA A 41 2.24 -8.87 -14.21
N LEU A 42 1.59 -7.84 -14.78
CA LEU A 42 1.60 -6.50 -14.19
C LEU A 42 0.80 -6.49 -12.89
N VAL A 43 -0.44 -6.99 -12.92
CA VAL A 43 -1.31 -7.00 -11.74
C VAL A 43 -0.69 -7.87 -10.65
N HIS A 44 -0.07 -8.99 -11.01
CA HIS A 44 0.57 -9.89 -10.07
C HIS A 44 1.81 -9.25 -9.41
N GLU A 45 2.67 -8.57 -10.16
CA GLU A 45 3.79 -7.82 -9.58
C GLU A 45 3.35 -6.68 -8.68
N GLU A 46 2.39 -5.88 -9.13
CA GLU A 46 1.85 -4.78 -8.33
C GLU A 46 1.18 -5.30 -7.06
N SER A 47 0.50 -6.45 -7.12
CA SER A 47 -0.11 -7.07 -5.95
C SER A 47 0.91 -7.55 -4.91
N LYS A 48 2.07 -8.09 -5.35
CA LYS A 48 3.18 -8.44 -4.44
C LYS A 48 3.73 -7.20 -3.75
N LEU A 49 3.94 -6.13 -4.51
CA LEU A 49 4.44 -4.87 -3.99
C LEU A 49 3.46 -4.24 -3.00
N ALA A 50 2.19 -4.15 -3.39
CA ALA A 50 1.12 -3.62 -2.57
C ALA A 50 0.95 -4.44 -1.29
N LEU A 51 1.07 -5.77 -1.36
CA LEU A 51 1.00 -6.65 -0.19
C LEU A 51 2.17 -6.41 0.77
N ASN A 52 3.40 -6.36 0.26
CA ASN A 52 4.58 -6.02 1.07
C ASN A 52 4.42 -4.66 1.77
N LEU A 53 3.98 -3.63 1.04
CA LEU A 53 3.76 -2.29 1.59
C LEU A 53 2.62 -2.27 2.62
N SER A 54 1.53 -2.97 2.35
CA SER A 54 0.39 -3.06 3.28
C SER A 54 0.78 -3.75 4.58
N ILE A 55 1.62 -4.79 4.52
CA ILE A 55 2.14 -5.49 5.70
C ILE A 55 3.07 -4.56 6.51
N ASN A 56 3.99 -3.85 5.85
CA ASN A 56 4.84 -2.86 6.53
C ASN A 56 4.00 -1.79 7.24
N TYR A 57 3.01 -1.24 6.54
CA TYR A 57 2.09 -0.26 7.11
C TYR A 57 1.34 -0.81 8.31
N PHE A 58 0.82 -2.05 8.21
CA PHE A 58 0.13 -2.72 9.31
C PHE A 58 1.03 -2.88 10.55
N ILE A 59 2.29 -3.30 10.36
CA ILE A 59 3.26 -3.44 11.46
C ILE A 59 3.54 -2.08 12.12
N VAL A 60 3.76 -1.02 11.33
CA VAL A 60 4.00 0.34 11.85
C VAL A 60 2.82 0.83 12.69
N VAL A 61 1.59 0.67 12.20
CA VAL A 61 0.39 1.06 12.94
C VAL A 61 0.23 0.26 14.23
N MET A 62 0.49 -1.05 14.21
CA MET A 62 0.43 -1.90 15.41
C MET A 62 1.45 -1.47 16.46
N VAL A 63 2.68 -1.14 16.05
CA VAL A 63 3.71 -0.62 16.96
C VAL A 63 3.30 0.73 17.57
N LEU A 64 2.82 1.67 16.74
CA LEU A 64 2.34 2.97 17.22
C LEU A 64 1.17 2.83 18.19
N TYR A 65 0.27 1.88 17.95
CA TYR A 65 -0.87 1.60 18.82
C TYR A 65 -0.43 1.06 20.18
N ILE A 66 0.50 0.09 20.22
CA ILE A 66 1.06 -0.46 21.46
C ILE A 66 1.77 0.63 22.26
N ILE A 67 2.61 1.44 21.60
CA ILE A 67 3.27 2.59 22.22
C ILE A 67 2.23 3.57 22.77
N GLY A 68 1.18 3.84 22.02
CA GLY A 68 0.08 4.71 22.44
C GLY A 68 -0.62 4.23 23.72
N ILE A 69 -0.90 2.93 23.83
CA ILE A 69 -1.48 2.33 25.04
C ILE A 69 -0.52 2.48 26.23
N ILE A 70 0.77 2.18 26.04
CA ILE A 70 1.76 2.29 27.11
C ILE A 70 1.86 3.74 27.60
N LEU A 71 1.91 4.70 26.68
CA LEU A 71 1.95 6.12 27.01
C LEU A 71 0.67 6.59 27.71
N ALA A 72 -0.50 6.09 27.31
CA ALA A 72 -1.77 6.41 27.93
C ALA A 72 -1.85 5.98 29.41
N MET A 73 -1.19 4.87 29.78
CA MET A 73 -1.11 4.42 31.18
C MET A 73 -0.29 5.36 32.07
N ILE A 74 0.62 6.16 31.48
CA ILE A 74 1.49 7.08 32.22
C ILE A 74 0.88 8.49 32.22
N VAL A 75 0.53 9.00 31.04
CA VAL A 75 0.02 10.37 30.86
C VAL A 75 -0.99 10.39 29.71
N THR A 76 -2.25 10.71 30.01
CA THR A 76 -3.32 10.82 29.01
C THR A 76 -3.02 11.82 27.89
N ALA A 77 -2.26 12.89 28.18
CA ALA A 77 -1.82 13.85 27.16
C ALA A 77 -0.92 13.23 26.08
N LEU A 78 -0.10 12.22 26.42
CA LEU A 78 0.81 11.56 25.47
C LEU A 78 0.05 10.59 24.54
N PHE A 79 -1.12 10.11 24.94
CA PHE A 79 -2.00 9.34 24.06
C PHE A 79 -2.42 10.14 22.82
N TYR A 80 -2.69 11.45 22.96
CA TYR A 80 -3.05 12.29 21.82
C TYR A 80 -1.92 12.38 20.78
N ILE A 81 -0.65 12.35 21.21
CA ILE A 81 0.49 12.35 20.29
C ILE A 81 0.52 11.06 19.47
N ALA A 82 0.34 9.91 20.12
CA ALA A 82 0.26 8.62 19.44
C ALA A 82 -0.95 8.55 18.48
N TYR A 83 -2.09 9.10 18.89
CA TYR A 83 -3.27 9.22 18.03
C TYR A 83 -3.00 10.05 16.78
N LEU A 84 -2.38 11.24 16.93
CA LEU A 84 -1.99 12.07 15.78
C LEU A 84 -0.99 11.36 14.85
N ALA A 85 -0.07 10.57 15.40
CA ALA A 85 0.86 9.76 14.60
C ALA A 85 0.13 8.68 13.77
N ILE A 86 -0.89 8.04 14.33
CA ILE A 86 -1.72 7.06 13.59
C ILE A 86 -2.49 7.76 12.44
N VAL A 87 -3.07 8.93 12.70
CA VAL A 87 -3.77 9.72 11.66
C VAL A 87 -2.79 10.14 10.56
N ALA A 88 -1.60 10.61 10.92
CA ALA A 88 -0.56 10.97 9.95
C ALA A 88 -0.11 9.75 9.12
N ALA A 89 0.04 8.58 9.75
CA ALA A 89 0.36 7.35 9.06
C ALA A 89 -0.74 6.97 8.05
N TRP A 90 -2.02 7.14 8.40
CA TRP A 90 -3.14 6.88 7.50
C TRP A 90 -3.17 7.82 6.29
N ILE A 91 -2.89 9.11 6.48
CA ILE A 91 -2.73 10.06 5.38
C ILE A 91 -1.55 9.65 4.47
N GLY A 92 -0.44 9.23 5.07
CA GLY A 92 0.71 8.70 4.33
C GLY A 92 0.37 7.45 3.51
N TRP A 93 -0.46 6.55 4.04
CA TRP A 93 -0.94 5.37 3.33
C TRP A 93 -1.77 5.73 2.09
N ILE A 94 -2.70 6.67 2.24
CA ILE A 94 -3.51 7.18 1.12
C ILE A 94 -2.60 7.77 0.04
N TYR A 95 -1.62 8.58 0.45
CA TYR A 95 -0.68 9.21 -0.48
C TYR A 95 0.13 8.16 -1.26
N ILE A 96 0.61 7.11 -0.60
CA ILE A 96 1.36 6.02 -1.24
C ILE A 96 0.48 5.26 -2.24
N CYS A 97 -0.74 4.91 -1.85
CA CYS A 97 -1.69 4.24 -2.73
C CYS A 97 -1.99 5.09 -3.97
N TYR A 98 -2.16 6.41 -3.79
CA TYR A 98 -2.34 7.35 -4.89
C TYR A 98 -1.13 7.43 -5.82
N LEU A 99 0.10 7.48 -5.28
CA LEU A 99 1.31 7.51 -6.10
C LEU A 99 1.45 6.26 -6.97
N HIS A 100 1.17 5.08 -6.41
CA HIS A 100 1.21 3.84 -7.17
C HIS A 100 0.06 3.73 -8.18
N PHE A 101 -1.16 4.15 -7.81
CA PHE A 101 -2.27 4.27 -8.75
C PHE A 101 -1.88 5.13 -9.95
N LYS A 102 -1.32 6.32 -9.69
CA LYS A 102 -0.85 7.24 -10.73
C LYS A 102 0.24 6.61 -11.58
N ALA A 103 1.24 5.97 -10.96
CA ALA A 103 2.35 5.34 -11.67
C ALA A 103 1.88 4.22 -12.61
N VAL A 104 0.97 3.36 -12.15
CA VAL A 104 0.37 2.29 -12.95
C VAL A 104 -0.42 2.85 -14.13
N LYS A 105 -1.21 3.91 -13.90
CA LYS A 105 -2.03 4.54 -14.95
C LYS A 105 -1.17 5.22 -16.02
N GLU A 106 -0.14 5.95 -15.61
CA GLU A 106 0.77 6.65 -16.51
C GLU A 106 1.80 5.69 -17.15
N GLY A 107 1.94 4.46 -16.63
CA GLY A 107 2.98 3.53 -17.05
C GLY A 107 4.38 4.04 -16.71
N THR A 108 4.51 4.85 -15.67
CA THR A 108 5.79 5.41 -15.21
C THR A 108 6.49 4.44 -14.27
N ALA A 109 7.77 4.71 -13.98
CA ALA A 109 8.55 3.87 -13.08
C ALA A 109 7.91 3.81 -11.68
N LYS A 110 7.94 2.62 -11.06
CA LYS A 110 7.38 2.39 -9.73
C LYS A 110 8.01 3.38 -8.71
N PRO A 111 7.21 4.10 -7.91
CA PRO A 111 7.72 5.03 -6.91
C PRO A 111 8.69 4.32 -5.95
N LYS A 112 9.86 4.92 -5.71
CA LYS A 112 10.81 4.40 -4.71
C LYS A 112 10.31 4.76 -3.32
N ILE A 113 9.98 3.75 -2.52
CA ILE A 113 9.55 3.93 -1.13
C ILE A 113 10.73 3.55 -0.21
N PRO A 114 11.21 4.48 0.65
CA PRO A 114 12.46 4.30 1.38
C PRO A 114 12.42 3.21 2.47
N TYR A 115 11.24 2.76 2.88
CA TYR A 115 11.06 1.78 3.96
C TYR A 115 10.36 0.48 3.53
N ALA A 116 10.36 0.17 2.23
CA ALA A 116 9.72 -1.05 1.73
C ALA A 116 10.57 -2.31 2.06
N ILE A 117 10.28 -2.96 3.19
CA ILE A 117 10.80 -4.30 3.47
C ILE A 117 10.00 -5.29 2.62
N MET A 118 10.68 -6.03 1.74
CA MET A 118 10.05 -7.05 0.89
C MET A 118 10.01 -8.38 1.64
N PHE A 119 8.83 -8.75 2.13
CA PHE A 119 8.60 -10.06 2.77
C PHE A 119 8.39 -11.15 1.71
N ILE A 120 7.73 -10.78 0.61
CA ILE A 120 7.41 -11.65 -0.53
C ILE A 120 8.30 -11.24 -1.70
N LYS A 121 9.08 -12.19 -2.24
CA LYS A 121 9.96 -12.02 -3.41
C LYS A 121 9.23 -12.44 -4.69
#